data_AF-A0ABD2HFZ1-F1
#
_entry.id   AF-A0ABD2HFZ1-F1
#
_cell.length_a   1.000
_cell.length_b   1.000
_cell.length_c   1.000
_cell.angle_alpha   90.00
_cell.angle_beta   90.00
_cell.angle_gamma   90.00
#
_symmetry.space_group_name_H-M   'P 1'
#
loop_
_entity.id
_entity.type
_entity.pdbx_description
1 polymer ?
#
loop_
_entity_poly.entity_id
_entity_poly.type
_entity_poly.pdbx_seq_one_letter_code
_entity_poly.pdbx_strand_id
1 'polypeptide(L)'
;MLGPGSGDQITPTLIHLHWLPVKSRISYKALLLTYKSLHAHAPQYLSDILHPHAPPRNLRSSDSGLLTTPRTKLRTFGDRAYSVAAPTLWNALPAEIRNIPTLDAFKRALKTHLFAKAFGP
;
A
#
# COMPACT_ATOMS: atom_id res chain seq x y z
N MET A 1 29.27 6.82 24.75
CA MET A 1 29.24 5.80 23.67
C MET A 1 27.92 5.05 23.77
N LEU A 2 26.92 5.44 22.98
CA LEU A 2 25.71 4.63 22.80
C LEU A 2 26.05 3.59 21.75
N GLY A 3 26.06 2.31 22.13
CA GLY A 3 26.24 1.22 21.17
C GLY A 3 25.15 1.24 20.10
N PRO A 4 25.39 0.65 18.92
CA PRO A 4 24.36 0.56 17.88
C PRO A 4 23.12 -0.09 18.49
N GLY A 5 22.00 0.63 18.45
CA GLY A 5 20.72 0.13 18.94
C GLY A 5 20.41 -1.19 18.25
N SER A 6 19.82 -2.14 18.97
CA SER A 6 19.60 -3.54 18.56
C SER A 6 18.84 -3.73 17.23
N GLY A 7 18.34 -2.66 16.61
CA GLY A 7 17.74 -2.66 15.27
C GLY A 7 18.74 -2.71 14.11
N ASP A 8 19.99 -2.30 14.28
CA ASP A 8 20.97 -2.25 13.17
C ASP A 8 21.59 -3.60 12.81
N GLN A 9 21.61 -4.55 13.75
CA GLN A 9 22.22 -5.87 13.55
C GLN A 9 21.40 -6.77 12.61
N ILE A 10 20.08 -6.61 12.58
CA ILE A 10 19.17 -7.49 11.83
C ILE A 10 18.95 -6.98 10.40
N THR A 11 19.17 -5.68 10.16
CA THR A 11 18.99 -5.03 8.85
C THR A 11 19.81 -5.70 7.74
N PRO A 12 21.11 -6.02 7.90
CA PRO A 12 21.89 -6.73 6.88
C PRO A 12 21.31 -8.10 6.53
N THR A 13 20.84 -8.85 7.52
CA THR A 13 20.20 -10.16 7.32
C THR A 13 18.88 -10.03 6.56
N LEU A 14 18.05 -9.04 6.90
CA LEU A 14 16.79 -8.78 6.19
C LEU A 14 17.04 -8.41 4.73
N ILE A 15 18.10 -7.64 4.46
CA ILE A 15 18.49 -7.27 3.10
C ILE A 15 18.96 -8.51 2.33
N HIS A 16 19.87 -9.30 2.91
CA HIS A 16 20.42 -10.50 2.28
C HIS A 16 19.33 -11.52 1.91
N LEU A 17 18.32 -11.67 2.77
CA LEU A 17 17.18 -12.58 2.53
C LEU A 17 16.06 -11.96 1.69
N HIS A 18 16.18 -10.68 1.31
CA HIS A 18 15.15 -9.91 0.62
C HIS A 18 13.79 -9.95 1.36
N TRP A 19 13.85 -9.79 2.70
CA TRP A 19 12.72 -9.83 3.61
C TRP A 19 12.24 -8.42 3.97
N LEU A 20 10.94 -8.18 3.79
CA LEU A 20 10.32 -6.94 4.21
C LEU A 20 10.26 -6.82 5.74
N PRO A 21 10.54 -5.65 6.34
CA PRO A 21 10.24 -5.37 7.73
C PRO A 21 8.75 -5.53 8.05
N VAL A 22 8.40 -5.77 9.31
CA VAL A 22 7.01 -6.00 9.74
C VAL A 22 6.07 -4.88 9.28
N LYS A 23 6.49 -3.61 9.45
CA LYS A 23 5.69 -2.45 9.00
C LYS A 23 5.40 -2.50 7.51
N SER A 24 6.40 -2.78 6.68
CA SER A 24 6.25 -2.91 5.23
C SER A 24 5.40 -4.13 4.84
N ARG A 25 5.45 -5.23 5.59
CA ARG A 25 4.58 -6.40 5.36
C ARG A 25 3.11 -6.09 5.62
N ILE A 26 2.80 -5.29 6.65
CA ILE A 26 1.42 -4.84 6.91
C ILE A 26 0.90 -4.05 5.71
N SER A 27 1.67 -3.08 5.21
CA SER A 27 1.33 -2.31 4.01
C SER A 27 1.18 -3.21 2.78
N TYR A 28 2.07 -4.19 2.60
CA TYR A 28 1.99 -5.17 1.50
C TYR A 28 0.67 -5.95 1.53
N LYS A 29 0.26 -6.46 2.70
CA LYS A 29 -0.99 -7.22 2.85
C LYS A 29 -2.22 -6.35 2.64
N ALA A 30 -2.21 -5.12 3.17
CA ALA A 30 -3.29 -4.15 2.95
C ALA A 30 -3.46 -3.84 1.46
N LEU A 31 -2.37 -3.49 0.77
CA LEU A 31 -2.36 -3.19 -0.67
C LEU A 31 -2.75 -4.39 -1.54
N LEU A 32 -2.32 -5.60 -1.17
CA LEU A 32 -2.73 -6.82 -1.85
C LEU A 32 -4.24 -7.07 -1.71
N LEU A 33 -4.81 -6.79 -0.54
CA LEU A 33 -6.25 -6.88 -0.33
C LEU A 33 -6.99 -5.82 -1.16
N THR A 34 -6.47 -4.59 -1.22
CA THR A 34 -7.02 -3.52 -2.07
C THR A 34 -7.03 -3.92 -3.54
N TYR A 35 -5.91 -4.43 -4.07
CA TYR A 35 -5.83 -4.90 -5.45
C TYR A 35 -6.90 -5.94 -5.76
N LYS A 36 -7.03 -6.96 -4.88
CA LYS A 36 -8.05 -8.01 -5.04
C LYS A 36 -9.47 -7.46 -5.00
N SER A 37 -9.74 -6.49 -4.13
CA SER A 37 -11.05 -5.86 -4.00
C SER A 37 -11.42 -5.05 -5.24
N LEU A 38 -10.45 -4.41 -5.89
CA LEU A 38 -10.65 -3.66 -7.14
C LEU A 38 -10.84 -4.57 -8.36
N HIS A 39 -10.26 -5.77 -8.35
CA HIS A 39 -10.32 -6.73 -9.48
C HIS A 39 -11.31 -7.88 -9.24
N ALA A 40 -12.35 -7.68 -8.42
CA ALA A 40 -13.40 -8.67 -8.13
C ALA A 40 -12.90 -10.04 -7.61
N HIS A 41 -11.75 -10.06 -6.94
CA HIS A 41 -11.16 -11.25 -6.31
C HIS A 41 -11.31 -11.26 -4.78
N ALA A 42 -12.10 -10.35 -4.22
CA ALA A 42 -12.41 -10.27 -2.80
C ALA A 42 -13.94 -10.25 -2.60
N PRO A 43 -14.43 -10.57 -1.39
CA PRO A 43 -15.83 -10.41 -1.06
C PRO A 43 -16.34 -8.99 -1.32
N GLN A 44 -17.57 -8.88 -1.83
CA GLN A 44 -18.17 -7.62 -2.28
C GLN A 44 -18.14 -6.52 -1.21
N TYR A 45 -18.38 -6.87 0.06
CA TYR A 45 -18.35 -5.90 1.16
C TYR A 45 -17.01 -5.16 1.31
N LEU A 46 -15.88 -5.76 0.88
CA LEU A 46 -14.58 -5.07 0.89
C LEU A 46 -14.44 -4.10 -0.28
N SER A 47 -14.96 -4.47 -1.44
CA SER A 47 -15.03 -3.60 -2.61
C SER A 47 -15.93 -2.39 -2.35
N ASP A 48 -17.07 -2.59 -1.68
CA ASP A 48 -18.03 -1.53 -1.36
C ASP A 48 -17.44 -0.45 -0.41
N ILE A 49 -16.43 -0.80 0.38
CA ILE A 49 -15.69 0.14 1.24
C ILE A 49 -14.76 1.05 0.42
N LEU A 50 -14.32 0.62 -0.75
CA LEU A 50 -13.36 1.34 -1.58
C LEU A 50 -14.09 2.14 -2.66
N HIS A 51 -14.09 3.47 -2.53
CA HIS A 51 -14.74 4.33 -3.50
C HIS A 51 -13.72 4.87 -4.52
N PRO A 52 -13.91 4.64 -5.83
CA PRO A 52 -13.12 5.29 -6.87
C PRO A 52 -13.17 6.82 -6.72
N HIS A 53 -12.06 7.49 -6.99
CA HIS A 53 -12.00 8.94 -6.97
C HIS A 53 -12.63 9.50 -8.24
N ALA A 54 -13.88 9.97 -8.14
CA ALA A 54 -14.60 10.63 -9.24
C ALA A 54 -14.62 12.15 -9.01
N PRO A 55 -13.71 12.92 -9.64
CA PRO A 55 -13.76 14.38 -9.54
C PRO A 55 -15.01 14.94 -10.27
N PRO A 56 -15.60 16.05 -9.80
CA PRO A 56 -16.79 16.66 -10.40
C PRO A 56 -16.56 17.25 -11.80
N ARG A 57 -15.29 17.34 -12.24
CA ARG A 57 -14.89 17.66 -13.61
C ARG A 57 -13.85 16.65 -14.06
N ASN A 58 -13.95 16.19 -15.31
CA ASN A 58 -12.95 15.31 -15.92
C ASN A 58 -11.61 16.05 -16.04
N LEU A 59 -10.71 15.79 -15.10
CA LEU A 59 -9.34 16.26 -15.11
C LEU A 59 -8.46 15.20 -15.79
N ARG A 60 -7.31 15.56 -16.34
CA ARG A 60 -6.37 14.57 -16.91
C ARG A 60 -5.91 13.50 -15.90
N SER A 61 -6.10 13.74 -14.60
CA SER A 61 -5.86 12.81 -13.50
C SER A 61 -7.05 11.92 -13.13
N SER A 62 -8.22 12.06 -13.76
CA SER A 62 -9.41 11.25 -13.44
C SER A 62 -9.23 9.77 -13.77
N ASP A 63 -8.37 9.44 -14.73
CA ASP A 63 -8.09 8.06 -15.17
C ASP A 63 -6.90 7.42 -14.44
N SER A 64 -6.45 8.02 -13.33
CA SER A 64 -5.23 7.58 -12.62
C SER A 64 -5.46 6.42 -11.65
N GLY A 65 -6.67 5.84 -11.57
CA GLY A 65 -6.98 4.71 -10.69
C GLY A 65 -6.83 5.03 -9.19
N LEU A 66 -7.13 6.27 -8.79
CA LEU A 66 -7.08 6.73 -7.40
C LEU A 66 -8.37 6.38 -6.64
N LEU A 67 -8.23 6.25 -5.32
CA LEU A 67 -9.35 6.02 -4.40
C LEU A 67 -9.65 7.26 -3.56
N THR A 68 -10.91 7.43 -3.17
CA THR A 68 -11.31 8.51 -2.27
C THR A 68 -10.87 8.17 -0.84
N THR A 69 -10.03 9.03 -0.26
CA THR A 69 -9.61 8.89 1.15
C THR A 69 -10.59 9.67 2.06
N PRO A 70 -11.37 8.99 2.92
CA PRO A 70 -12.27 9.67 3.84
C PRO A 70 -11.48 10.48 4.89
N ARG A 71 -11.96 11.68 5.21
CA ARG A 71 -11.40 12.49 6.30
C ARG A 71 -11.88 11.94 7.64
N THR A 72 -10.95 11.47 8.45
CA THR A 72 -11.20 11.03 9.83
C THR A 72 -11.01 12.19 10.81
N LYS A 73 -11.82 12.23 11.88
CA LYS A 73 -11.65 13.20 12.98
C LYS A 73 -10.72 12.66 14.08
N LEU A 74 -10.49 11.35 14.13
CA LEU A 74 -9.70 10.65 15.13
C LEU A 74 -8.42 10.09 14.48
N ARG A 75 -7.30 10.81 14.67
CA ARG A 75 -5.97 10.53 14.07
C ARG A 75 -5.30 9.20 14.49
N THR A 76 -5.97 8.37 15.29
CA THR A 76 -5.39 7.16 15.86
C THR A 76 -6.06 5.91 15.32
N PHE A 77 -7.25 5.57 15.81
CA PHE A 77 -7.97 4.37 15.38
C PHE A 77 -8.65 4.52 14.02
N GLY A 78 -9.17 5.71 13.71
CA GLY A 78 -9.81 5.98 12.43
C GLY A 78 -8.87 5.78 11.25
N ASP A 79 -7.63 6.26 11.37
CA ASP A 79 -6.63 6.19 10.30
C ASP A 79 -6.15 4.77 9.99
N ARG A 80 -6.31 3.85 10.95
CA ARG A 80 -5.93 2.44 10.80
C ARG A 80 -7.04 1.57 10.21
N ALA A 81 -8.27 2.09 10.13
CA ALA A 81 -9.39 1.37 9.52
C ALA A 81 -9.08 1.10 8.04
N TYR A 82 -9.54 -0.05 7.53
CA TYR A 82 -9.31 -0.42 6.12
C TYR A 82 -9.84 0.64 5.15
N SER A 83 -11.00 1.22 5.44
CA SER A 83 -11.63 2.30 4.67
C SER A 83 -10.78 3.57 4.52
N VAL A 84 -9.76 3.75 5.35
CA VAL A 84 -8.86 4.93 5.34
C VAL A 84 -7.45 4.53 4.94
N ALA A 85 -6.92 3.47 5.56
CA ALA A 85 -5.56 3.01 5.32
C ALA A 85 -5.36 2.48 3.89
N ALA A 86 -6.34 1.74 3.35
CA ALA A 86 -6.27 1.19 2.00
C ALA A 86 -6.18 2.27 0.91
N PRO A 87 -7.10 3.26 0.83
CA PRO A 87 -7.00 4.32 -0.18
C PRO A 87 -5.74 5.18 0.02
N THR A 88 -5.33 5.44 1.26
CA THR A 88 -4.12 6.21 1.55
C THR A 88 -2.86 5.52 1.03
N LEU A 89 -2.70 4.23 1.34
CA LEU A 89 -1.55 3.44 0.87
C LEU A 89 -1.59 3.25 -0.65
N TRP A 90 -2.77 3.00 -1.21
CA TRP A 90 -2.95 2.80 -2.65
C TRP A 90 -2.57 4.05 -3.43
N ASN A 91 -3.07 5.22 -3.03
CA ASN A 91 -2.80 6.48 -3.71
C ASN A 91 -1.32 6.91 -3.62
N ALA A 92 -0.60 6.44 -2.60
CA ALA A 92 0.85 6.67 -2.46
C ALA A 92 1.70 5.78 -3.39
N LEU A 93 1.10 4.80 -4.09
CA LEU A 93 1.82 3.97 -5.05
C LEU A 93 2.04 4.69 -6.40
N PRO A 94 3.21 4.47 -7.03
CA PRO A 94 3.42 4.84 -8.43
C PRO A 94 2.33 4.26 -9.33
N ALA A 95 1.90 5.03 -10.34
CA ALA A 95 0.86 4.62 -11.29
C ALA A 95 1.26 3.31 -12.02
N GLU A 96 2.54 3.15 -12.33
CA GLU A 96 3.11 1.95 -12.95
C GLU A 96 2.82 0.68 -12.17
N ILE A 97 2.82 0.74 -10.83
CA ILE A 97 2.52 -0.42 -9.96
C ILE A 97 1.01 -0.64 -9.86
N ARG A 98 0.23 0.45 -9.80
CA ARG A 98 -1.24 0.36 -9.69
C ARG A 98 -1.89 -0.22 -10.94
N ASN A 99 -1.35 0.09 -12.11
CA ASN A 99 -1.89 -0.31 -13.40
C ASN A 99 -1.44 -1.70 -13.86
N ILE A 100 -0.76 -2.48 -13.00
CA ILE A 100 -0.33 -3.83 -13.35
C ILE A 100 -1.55 -4.76 -13.50
N PRO A 101 -1.71 -5.44 -14.65
CA PRO A 101 -2.94 -6.17 -14.95
C PRO A 101 -3.05 -7.53 -14.26
N THR A 102 -1.92 -8.10 -13.79
CA THR A 102 -1.92 -9.43 -13.16
C THR A 102 -1.52 -9.37 -11.70
N LEU A 103 -2.20 -10.18 -10.89
CA LEU A 103 -1.94 -10.26 -9.45
C LEU A 103 -0.49 -10.65 -9.14
N ASP A 104 0.10 -11.55 -9.91
CA ASP A 104 1.46 -12.03 -9.65
C ASP A 104 2.54 -11.01 -10.03
N ALA A 105 2.37 -10.29 -11.14
CA ALA A 105 3.23 -9.17 -11.47
C ALA A 105 3.10 -8.05 -10.42
N PHE A 106 1.88 -7.78 -9.94
CA PHE A 106 1.62 -6.79 -8.89
C PHE A 106 2.33 -7.17 -7.58
N LYS A 107 2.20 -8.42 -7.12
CA LYS A 107 2.89 -8.93 -5.91
C LYS A 107 4.40 -8.71 -5.99
N ARG A 108 5.02 -9.04 -7.13
CA ARG A 108 6.47 -8.90 -7.35
C ARG A 108 6.88 -7.42 -7.32
N ALA A 109 6.24 -6.59 -8.12
CA ALA A 109 6.55 -5.16 -8.20
C ALA A 109 6.34 -4.44 -6.86
N LEU A 110 5.24 -4.76 -6.16
CA LEU A 110 4.95 -4.20 -4.86
C LEU A 110 5.98 -4.60 -3.80
N LYS A 111 6.41 -5.87 -3.77
CA LYS A 111 7.46 -6.33 -2.85
C LYS A 111 8.76 -5.56 -3.10
N THR A 112 9.17 -5.43 -4.36
CA THR A 112 10.38 -4.69 -4.75
C THR A 112 10.28 -3.21 -4.35
N HIS A 113 9.16 -2.55 -4.64
CA HIS A 113 8.95 -1.15 -4.26
C HIS A 113 9.00 -0.92 -2.75
N LEU A 114 8.33 -1.76 -1.96
CA LEU A 114 8.32 -1.65 -0.50
C LEU A 114 9.68 -2.02 0.12
N PHE A 115 10.46 -2.89 -0.54
CA PHE A 115 11.80 -3.23 -0.12
C PHE A 115 12.76 -2.06 -0.36
N ALA A 116 12.73 -1.47 -1.55
CA ALA A 116 13.48 -0.26 -1.87
C ALA A 116 13.09 0.92 -0.97
N LYS A 117 11.80 1.06 -0.62
CA LYS A 117 11.35 2.10 0.32
C LYS A 117 11.85 1.87 1.76
N ALA A 118 12.11 0.62 2.14
CA ALA A 118 12.52 0.25 3.50
C ALA A 118 14.04 0.24 3.71
N PHE A 119 14.80 -0.07 2.67
CA PHE A 119 16.26 -0.25 2.73
C PHE A 119 17.03 0.52 1.64
N GLY A 120 16.34 1.29 0.81
CA GLY A 120 16.98 2.14 -0.19
C GLY A 120 17.86 3.22 0.48
N PRO A 121 18.85 3.74 -0.26
CA PRO A 121 19.77 4.75 0.23
C PRO A 121 19.07 6.07 0.61
#